data_AF-A0A1S3IR02-F1
#
_entry.id   AF-A0A1S3IR02-F1
#
_cell.length_a   1.000
_cell.length_b   1.000
_cell.length_c   1.000
_cell.angle_alpha   90.00
_cell.angle_beta   90.00
_cell.angle_gamma   90.00
#
_symmetry.space_group_name_H-M   'P 1'
#
loop_
_entity.id
_entity.type
_entity.pdbx_description
1 polymer ?
#
loop_
_entity_poly.entity_id
_entity_poly.type
_entity_poly.pdbx_seq_one_letter_code
_entity_poly.pdbx_strand_id
1 'polypeptide(L)'
;MNLMPFVFSCFLTLHSIQGHYWTGWYDRDDPSGYEDNEHITEQKKLGYICGGCKPIAAECRVKGSTSTFTRWSGTAPDILEVHCLPTQGLLCRNSQQADGSCADYEIRYLCPSTSGTWTNYQDRDDPSGTGDWENVETFRSTDNVNLCNGARPLCTRCRDRVTHYHYYATGDQYNTDHDCNWENGLVCTTSVNGRTCKDYEVNFKCPNIGTCLACAKWTPWMDRDDPSGDRDAEHVGPTGFNPCSGHEPIDIQCRTRGNNVPWELTGQVIKVKCTPSEGFVCENRDQPSGQNCFDYEVRFLCP
;
A
#
# COMPACT_ATOMS: atom_id res chain seq x y z
N MET A 1 -15.99 -11.59 61.04
CA MET A 1 -15.19 -10.71 60.18
C MET A 1 -14.72 -11.53 58.99
N ASN A 2 -15.49 -11.50 57.89
CA ASN A 2 -15.20 -12.25 56.68
C ASN A 2 -14.26 -11.42 55.80
N LEU A 3 -13.07 -11.92 55.55
CA LEU A 3 -12.14 -11.41 54.55
C LEU A 3 -12.60 -11.93 53.17
N MET A 4 -13.14 -11.05 52.34
CA MET A 4 -13.32 -11.31 50.91
C MET A 4 -11.95 -11.32 50.22
N PRO A 5 -11.61 -12.34 49.41
CA PRO A 5 -10.47 -12.25 48.52
C PRO A 5 -10.81 -11.34 47.33
N PHE A 6 -10.06 -10.25 47.17
CA PHE A 6 -10.07 -9.44 45.95
C PHE A 6 -9.55 -10.29 44.79
N VAL A 7 -10.44 -10.70 43.89
CA VAL A 7 -10.09 -11.27 42.60
C VAL A 7 -9.64 -10.10 41.72
N PHE A 8 -8.33 -9.91 41.58
CA PHE A 8 -7.78 -9.07 40.52
C PHE A 8 -8.08 -9.75 39.17
N SER A 9 -9.18 -9.32 38.56
CA SER A 9 -9.54 -9.72 37.20
C SER A 9 -8.59 -9.01 36.24
N CYS A 10 -7.50 -9.70 35.87
CA CYS A 10 -6.57 -9.26 34.85
C CYS A 10 -7.21 -9.49 33.47
N PHE A 11 -8.18 -8.67 33.10
CA PHE A 11 -8.73 -8.59 31.74
C PHE A 11 -8.05 -7.48 30.94
N LEU A 12 -6.73 -7.55 30.79
CA LEU A 12 -6.02 -6.74 29.80
C LEU A 12 -4.84 -7.53 29.26
N THR A 13 -5.07 -8.12 28.08
CA THR A 13 -4.12 -8.44 27.00
C THR A 13 -4.61 -9.71 26.33
N LEU A 14 -5.66 -9.57 25.51
CA LEU A 14 -5.81 -10.48 24.37
C LEU A 14 -4.50 -10.35 23.58
N HIS A 15 -3.67 -11.37 23.73
CA HIS A 15 -2.37 -11.44 23.12
C HIS A 15 -2.55 -11.26 21.62
N SER A 16 -1.93 -10.20 21.10
CA SER A 16 -1.23 -10.19 19.81
C SER A 16 -1.55 -11.42 18.97
N ILE A 17 -2.53 -11.30 18.07
CA ILE A 17 -2.53 -12.15 16.89
C ILE A 17 -1.17 -11.91 16.23
N GLN A 18 -0.38 -12.98 16.10
CA GLN A 18 0.99 -13.01 15.61
C GLN A 18 1.32 -11.89 14.61
N GLY A 19 2.32 -11.06 14.95
CA GLY A 19 3.04 -10.25 13.96
C GLY A 19 2.29 -9.05 13.39
N HIS A 20 1.12 -8.66 13.90
CA HIS A 20 0.34 -7.52 13.35
C HIS A 20 -0.36 -6.72 14.45
N TYR A 21 -0.71 -5.46 14.15
CA TYR A 21 -1.49 -4.61 15.05
C TYR A 21 -2.43 -3.69 14.27
N TRP A 22 -3.61 -3.43 14.81
CA TRP A 22 -4.50 -2.40 14.28
C TRP A 22 -4.08 -1.03 14.78
N THR A 23 -4.13 -0.02 13.90
CA THR A 23 -4.04 1.38 14.32
C THR A 23 -5.25 1.78 15.16
N GLY A 24 -5.18 2.97 15.76
CA GLY A 24 -6.40 3.69 16.10
C GLY A 24 -7.23 3.99 14.85
N TRP A 25 -8.46 4.43 15.07
CA TRP A 25 -9.31 4.93 13.99
C TRP A 25 -8.85 6.31 13.54
N TYR A 26 -8.83 6.49 12.22
CA TYR A 26 -8.61 7.74 11.51
C TYR A 26 -9.95 8.23 11.00
N ASP A 27 -10.16 9.53 11.15
CA ASP A 27 -11.39 10.27 10.92
C ASP A 27 -10.91 11.69 10.65
N ARG A 28 -10.44 11.89 9.43
CA ARG A 28 -9.69 13.06 9.00
C ARG A 28 -10.61 14.08 8.35
N ASP A 29 -11.70 13.64 7.74
CA ASP A 29 -12.61 14.49 6.99
C ASP A 29 -14.04 14.22 7.41
N ASP A 30 -14.63 15.13 8.18
CA ASP A 30 -16.07 15.08 8.45
C ASP A 30 -16.84 15.35 7.14
N PRO A 31 -18.00 14.69 6.91
CA PRO A 31 -18.79 14.86 5.70
C PRO A 31 -19.21 16.31 5.54
N SER A 32 -18.61 17.02 4.58
CA SER A 32 -18.87 18.45 4.39
C SER A 32 -19.12 18.79 2.91
N GLY A 33 -20.39 19.10 2.61
CA GLY A 33 -20.86 19.64 1.32
C GLY A 33 -20.76 18.71 0.10
N TYR A 34 -19.71 17.90 -0.03
CA TYR A 34 -19.38 17.15 -1.24
C TYR A 34 -18.98 15.70 -1.00
N GLU A 35 -18.27 15.38 0.08
CA GLU A 35 -17.71 14.07 0.34
C GLU A 35 -17.38 13.85 1.82
N ASP A 36 -17.13 12.58 2.14
CA ASP A 36 -16.41 12.10 3.32
C ASP A 36 -15.18 11.35 2.80
N ASN A 37 -13.98 11.84 3.15
CA ASN A 37 -12.73 11.50 2.48
C ASN A 37 -11.64 11.03 3.43
N GLU A 38 -11.67 9.73 3.71
CA GLU A 38 -10.66 8.98 4.45
C GLU A 38 -9.60 8.35 3.52
N HIS A 39 -9.22 9.08 2.47
CA HIS A 39 -8.20 8.61 1.52
C HIS A 39 -6.79 8.67 2.13
N ILE A 40 -5.99 7.64 1.83
CA ILE A 40 -4.68 7.44 2.47
C ILE A 40 -3.70 8.59 2.20
N THR A 41 -3.77 9.22 1.01
CA THR A 41 -2.91 10.34 0.62
C THR A 41 -3.11 11.56 1.52
N GLU A 42 -4.35 11.78 1.95
CA GLU A 42 -4.71 12.85 2.87
C GLU A 42 -4.32 12.50 4.30
N GLN A 43 -4.45 11.23 4.68
CA GLN A 43 -4.07 10.75 6.00
C GLN A 43 -2.54 10.78 6.22
N LYS A 44 -1.73 10.49 5.19
CA LYS A 44 -0.25 10.57 5.23
C LYS A 44 0.27 11.96 5.62
N LYS A 45 -0.53 13.01 5.44
CA LYS A 45 -0.19 14.41 5.76
C LYS A 45 -0.02 14.63 7.26
N LEU A 46 -0.74 13.85 8.08
CA LEU A 46 -0.68 13.89 9.53
C LEU A 46 0.47 13.04 10.10
N GLY A 47 1.07 12.20 9.26
CA GLY A 47 2.20 11.35 9.59
C GLY A 47 2.11 9.98 8.91
N TYR A 48 3.13 9.15 9.14
CA TYR A 48 3.19 7.83 8.56
C TYR A 48 2.16 6.85 9.13
N ILE A 49 1.20 6.42 8.32
CA ILE A 49 0.38 5.25 8.61
C ILE A 49 1.29 4.02 8.72
N CYS A 50 1.02 3.16 9.70
CA CYS A 50 1.85 1.99 10.01
C CYS A 50 3.34 2.32 10.19
N GLY A 51 3.68 3.56 10.57
CA GLY A 51 5.08 4.00 10.70
C GLY A 51 5.88 3.99 9.40
N GLY A 52 5.20 3.98 8.25
CA GLY A 52 5.74 4.06 6.89
C GLY A 52 5.59 2.74 6.13
N CYS A 53 5.06 1.72 6.80
CA CYS A 53 4.88 0.38 6.23
C CYS A 53 3.59 0.28 5.42
N LYS A 54 3.58 -0.62 4.44
CA LYS A 54 2.37 -0.99 3.72
C LYS A 54 1.30 -1.51 4.69
N PRO A 55 0.09 -0.91 4.75
CA PRO A 55 -1.04 -1.52 5.42
C PRO A 55 -1.41 -2.85 4.76
N ILE A 56 -1.71 -3.86 5.55
CA ILE A 56 -2.11 -5.20 5.06
C ILE A 56 -3.61 -5.23 4.79
N ALA A 57 -4.39 -4.65 5.70
CA ALA A 57 -5.84 -4.58 5.58
C ALA A 57 -6.36 -3.25 6.08
N ALA A 58 -7.60 -2.95 5.70
CA ALA A 58 -8.37 -1.84 6.22
C ALA A 58 -9.68 -2.36 6.80
N GLU A 59 -10.16 -1.67 7.82
CA GLU A 59 -11.49 -1.86 8.38
C GLU A 59 -12.11 -0.48 8.59
N CYS A 60 -13.37 -0.35 8.20
CA CYS A 60 -14.09 0.92 8.17
C CYS A 60 -15.39 0.81 8.95
N ARG A 61 -15.91 1.94 9.41
CA ARG A 61 -17.24 2.05 10.02
C ARG A 61 -17.75 3.48 9.91
N VAL A 62 -19.06 3.64 10.04
CA VAL A 62 -19.63 4.96 10.34
C VAL A 62 -19.18 5.37 11.73
N LYS A 63 -18.72 6.61 11.90
CA LYS A 63 -18.18 7.13 13.14
C LYS A 63 -19.14 6.93 14.32
N GLY A 64 -18.59 6.39 15.40
CA GLY A 64 -19.36 6.08 16.61
C GLY A 64 -20.22 4.81 16.52
N SER A 65 -20.26 4.13 15.36
CA SER A 65 -20.89 2.81 15.23
C SER A 65 -20.00 1.70 15.78
N THR A 66 -20.60 0.57 16.15
CA THR A 66 -19.89 -0.69 16.44
C THR A 66 -19.86 -1.64 15.25
N SER A 67 -20.67 -1.37 14.22
CA SER A 67 -20.72 -2.19 13.00
C SER A 67 -19.56 -1.79 12.08
N THR A 68 -18.65 -2.73 11.86
CA THR A 68 -17.52 -2.56 10.95
C THR A 68 -17.74 -3.30 9.64
N PHE A 69 -17.03 -2.88 8.60
CA PHE A 69 -16.96 -3.56 7.32
C PHE A 69 -15.54 -3.48 6.76
N THR A 70 -15.24 -4.40 5.86
CA THR A 70 -14.06 -4.39 5.00
C THR A 70 -14.54 -4.41 3.56
N ARG A 71 -13.61 -4.35 2.59
CA ARG A 71 -14.00 -4.54 1.18
C ARG A 71 -14.61 -5.93 0.87
N TRP A 72 -14.43 -6.91 1.77
CA TRP A 72 -14.84 -8.30 1.56
C TRP A 72 -16.06 -8.74 2.39
N SER A 73 -16.36 -8.04 3.49
CA SER A 73 -17.38 -8.44 4.45
C SER A 73 -18.03 -7.25 5.12
N GLY A 74 -19.31 -7.39 5.47
CA GLY A 74 -20.14 -6.29 5.95
C GLY A 74 -20.62 -5.40 4.78
N THR A 75 -21.35 -4.35 5.13
CA THR A 75 -21.91 -3.41 4.15
C THR A 75 -21.84 -1.99 4.70
N ALA A 76 -21.34 -1.07 3.88
CA ALA A 76 -21.53 0.35 4.11
C ALA A 76 -22.99 0.75 3.80
N PRO A 77 -23.56 1.75 4.49
CA PRO A 77 -24.86 2.30 4.13
C PRO A 77 -24.82 3.08 2.79
N ASP A 78 -23.66 3.63 2.43
CA ASP A 78 -23.47 4.43 1.23
C ASP A 78 -22.79 3.66 0.09
N ILE A 79 -22.93 4.20 -1.13
CA ILE A 79 -22.12 3.80 -2.28
C ILE A 79 -20.75 4.45 -2.12
N LEU A 80 -19.72 3.63 -1.96
CA LEU A 80 -18.34 4.09 -1.76
C LEU A 80 -17.56 4.05 -3.08
N GLU A 81 -16.94 5.17 -3.44
CA GLU A 81 -16.03 5.27 -4.59
C GLU A 81 -14.74 4.51 -4.32
N VAL A 82 -14.21 4.63 -3.10
CA VAL A 82 -13.11 3.80 -2.61
C VAL A 82 -13.65 2.99 -1.44
N HIS A 83 -13.79 1.68 -1.65
CA HIS A 83 -14.45 0.79 -0.70
C HIS A 83 -13.45 0.15 0.28
N CYS A 84 -13.05 0.91 1.31
CA CYS A 84 -12.27 0.42 2.45
C CYS A 84 -11.01 -0.39 2.06
N LEU A 85 -10.12 0.24 1.30
CA LEU A 85 -8.90 -0.38 0.76
C LEU A 85 -7.67 -0.05 1.61
N PRO A 86 -6.76 -1.01 1.88
CA PRO A 86 -5.52 -0.74 2.62
C PRO A 86 -4.56 0.21 1.89
N THR A 87 -4.63 0.30 0.57
CA THR A 87 -3.72 1.13 -0.26
C THR A 87 -4.32 2.44 -0.74
N GLN A 88 -5.64 2.63 -0.59
CA GLN A 88 -6.33 3.84 -1.05
C GLN A 88 -7.14 4.51 0.08
N GLY A 89 -7.69 3.75 1.02
CA GLY A 89 -8.51 4.26 2.13
C GLY A 89 -10.00 4.07 1.89
N LEU A 90 -10.81 5.05 2.26
CA LEU A 90 -12.25 5.09 2.00
C LEU A 90 -12.64 6.46 1.43
N LEU A 91 -13.58 6.46 0.49
CA LEU A 91 -14.11 7.70 -0.09
C LEU A 91 -15.58 7.52 -0.41
N CYS A 92 -16.41 8.40 0.12
CA CYS A 92 -17.81 8.56 -0.24
C CYS A 92 -18.02 9.92 -0.91
N ARG A 93 -18.76 9.97 -2.02
CA ARG A 93 -19.19 11.23 -2.65
C ARG A 93 -20.69 11.44 -2.51
N ASN A 94 -21.10 12.62 -2.05
CA ASN A 94 -22.52 13.01 -1.93
C ASN A 94 -23.27 12.86 -3.26
N SER A 95 -22.61 13.19 -4.38
CA SER A 95 -23.20 13.11 -5.72
C SER A 95 -23.54 11.69 -6.18
N GLN A 96 -23.00 10.66 -5.51
CA GLN A 96 -23.28 9.26 -5.80
C GLN A 96 -24.40 8.69 -4.90
N GLN A 97 -24.81 9.42 -3.86
CA GLN A 97 -25.81 8.95 -2.90
C GLN A 97 -27.22 9.33 -3.31
N ALA A 98 -28.18 8.45 -3.03
CA ALA A 98 -29.58 8.66 -3.37
C ALA A 98 -30.23 9.77 -2.51
N ASP A 99 -29.79 9.92 -1.26
CA ASP A 99 -30.22 10.96 -0.33
C ASP A 99 -29.37 12.25 -0.45
N GLY A 100 -28.30 12.21 -1.24
CA GLY A 100 -27.40 13.33 -1.49
C GLY A 100 -26.39 13.59 -0.36
N SER A 101 -26.20 12.65 0.57
CA SER A 101 -25.27 12.83 1.70
C SER A 101 -24.52 11.55 2.05
N CYS A 102 -23.22 11.68 2.28
CA CYS A 102 -22.40 10.63 2.88
C CYS A 102 -22.58 10.59 4.40
N ALA A 103 -22.52 9.39 4.97
CA ALA A 103 -22.25 9.21 6.38
C ALA A 103 -20.81 9.67 6.70
N ASP A 104 -20.57 9.94 7.99
CA ASP A 104 -19.25 10.24 8.55
C ASP A 104 -18.52 8.92 8.80
N TYR A 105 -17.43 8.64 8.09
CA TYR A 105 -16.70 7.39 8.23
C TYR A 105 -15.38 7.55 8.96
N GLU A 106 -15.00 6.49 9.68
CA GLU A 106 -13.66 6.33 10.21
C GLU A 106 -13.05 5.01 9.70
N ILE A 107 -11.73 5.04 9.45
CA ILE A 107 -10.94 3.93 8.93
C ILE A 107 -9.80 3.57 9.88
N ARG A 108 -9.48 2.28 10.01
CA ARG A 108 -8.25 1.83 10.65
C ARG A 108 -7.53 0.81 9.78
N TYR A 109 -6.23 0.67 10.02
CA TYR A 109 -5.36 -0.17 9.21
C TYR A 109 -4.73 -1.28 10.04
N LEU A 110 -4.65 -2.48 9.47
CA LEU A 110 -3.87 -3.58 10.01
C LEU A 110 -2.44 -3.41 9.55
N CYS A 111 -1.55 -3.09 10.49
CA CYS A 111 -0.16 -2.86 10.24
C CYS A 111 0.69 -4.09 10.55
N PRO A 112 1.78 -4.32 9.80
CA PRO A 112 2.77 -5.33 10.15
C PRO A 112 3.55 -4.92 11.41
N SER A 113 3.64 -5.84 12.37
CA SER A 113 4.64 -5.81 13.46
C SER A 113 5.97 -6.25 12.86
N THR A 114 6.58 -5.34 12.12
CA THR A 114 7.70 -5.65 11.22
C THR A 114 8.96 -6.12 11.96
N SER A 115 9.30 -7.40 11.84
CA SER A 115 10.69 -7.88 12.01
C SER A 115 11.46 -7.51 10.73
N GLY A 116 12.32 -6.50 10.82
CA GLY A 116 13.05 -5.99 9.66
C GLY A 116 14.08 -4.95 10.10
N THR A 117 15.04 -4.67 9.23
CA THR A 117 16.10 -3.70 9.47
C THR A 117 15.91 -2.52 8.53
N TRP A 118 15.97 -1.31 9.08
CA TRP A 118 16.01 -0.10 8.27
C TRP A 118 17.38 0.03 7.64
N THR A 119 17.42 0.39 6.36
CA THR A 119 18.64 0.90 5.75
C THR A 119 19.03 2.23 6.40
N ASN A 120 20.27 2.66 6.16
CA ASN A 120 20.58 4.08 6.30
C ASN A 120 19.70 4.89 5.34
N TYR A 121 19.57 6.19 5.59
CA TYR A 121 19.03 7.08 4.57
C TYR A 121 19.95 7.08 3.35
N GLN A 122 19.30 7.08 2.20
CA GLN A 122 19.89 7.14 0.89
C GLN A 122 19.46 8.45 0.26
N ASP A 123 20.43 9.11 -0.35
CA ASP A 123 20.36 10.42 -0.95
C ASP A 123 21.29 10.30 -2.15
N ARG A 124 20.68 10.14 -3.32
CA ARG A 124 21.37 9.69 -4.53
C ARG A 124 21.38 10.77 -5.60
N ASP A 125 20.37 11.64 -5.61
CA ASP A 125 20.22 12.67 -6.63
C ASP A 125 19.95 14.03 -5.97
N ASP A 126 21.01 14.83 -5.82
CA ASP A 126 20.86 16.22 -5.36
C ASP A 126 19.90 17.00 -6.30
N PRO A 127 19.06 17.90 -5.77
CA PRO A 127 18.07 18.61 -6.55
C PRO A 127 18.73 19.47 -7.64
N SER A 128 18.33 19.24 -8.89
CA SER A 128 18.89 19.90 -10.06
C SER A 128 17.81 20.40 -11.03
N GLY A 129 18.18 20.73 -12.28
CA GLY A 129 17.23 21.19 -13.30
C GLY A 129 16.12 20.18 -13.60
N THR A 130 16.37 18.89 -13.40
CA THR A 130 15.41 17.79 -13.63
C THR A 130 14.61 17.39 -12.40
N GLY A 131 14.97 17.90 -11.21
CA GLY A 131 14.36 17.50 -9.93
C GLY A 131 15.32 16.75 -9.03
N ASP A 132 14.74 15.98 -8.12
CA ASP A 132 15.37 15.14 -7.08
C ASP A 132 14.71 13.75 -7.15
N TRP A 133 15.54 12.70 -7.26
CA TRP A 133 15.13 11.38 -7.74
C TRP A 133 15.59 10.24 -6.80
N GLU A 134 14.87 10.07 -5.70
CA GLU A 134 15.12 9.04 -4.69
C GLU A 134 14.24 7.79 -4.91
N ASN A 135 14.37 7.16 -6.08
CA ASN A 135 13.52 6.05 -6.50
C ASN A 135 14.15 4.65 -6.38
N VAL A 136 13.29 3.66 -6.12
CA VAL A 136 13.68 2.25 -5.85
C VAL A 136 14.40 1.59 -7.03
N GLU A 137 13.96 1.87 -8.26
CA GLU A 137 14.54 1.30 -9.48
C GLU A 137 16.04 1.64 -9.61
N THR A 138 16.39 2.88 -9.34
CA THR A 138 17.77 3.36 -9.45
C THR A 138 18.65 2.78 -8.34
N PHE A 139 18.17 2.75 -7.09
CA PHE A 139 18.91 2.13 -5.98
C PHE A 139 19.23 0.64 -6.22
N ARG A 140 18.40 -0.07 -6.98
CA ARG A 140 18.61 -1.49 -7.30
C ARG A 140 19.61 -1.67 -8.44
N SER A 141 19.55 -0.83 -9.46
CA SER A 141 20.20 -1.07 -10.75
C SER A 141 21.60 -0.46 -10.88
N THR A 142 21.84 0.73 -10.32
CA THR A 142 23.07 1.48 -10.61
C THR A 142 24.07 1.51 -9.46
N ASP A 143 23.62 1.40 -8.21
CA ASP A 143 24.43 1.91 -7.08
C ASP A 143 25.01 0.82 -6.17
N ASN A 144 24.90 -0.47 -6.54
CA ASN A 144 25.33 -1.61 -5.71
C ASN A 144 24.72 -1.64 -4.30
N VAL A 145 23.71 -0.81 -3.99
CA VAL A 145 22.97 -0.87 -2.72
C VAL A 145 22.31 -2.24 -2.61
N ASN A 146 21.89 -2.80 -3.75
CA ASN A 146 21.13 -4.04 -3.81
C ASN A 146 19.99 -3.97 -2.78
N LEU A 147 19.16 -2.92 -2.90
CA LEU A 147 18.17 -2.56 -1.89
C LEU A 147 17.36 -3.80 -1.47
N CYS A 148 17.41 -4.12 -0.17
CA CYS A 148 16.81 -5.31 0.42
C CYS A 148 17.23 -6.65 -0.22
N ASN A 149 18.44 -6.73 -0.76
CA ASN A 149 18.94 -7.86 -1.56
C ASN A 149 18.00 -8.23 -2.73
N GLY A 150 17.38 -7.22 -3.35
CA GLY A 150 16.39 -7.38 -4.42
C GLY A 150 14.98 -7.67 -3.92
N ALA A 151 14.77 -7.93 -2.63
CA ALA A 151 13.42 -8.08 -2.07
C ALA A 151 12.65 -6.75 -2.10
N ARG A 152 11.32 -6.83 -2.05
CA ARG A 152 10.47 -5.64 -1.90
C ARG A 152 10.63 -5.05 -0.50
N PRO A 153 10.87 -3.73 -0.35
CA PRO A 153 10.79 -3.07 0.94
C PRO A 153 9.39 -3.21 1.56
N LEU A 154 9.34 -3.29 2.89
CA LEU A 154 8.07 -3.32 3.63
C LEU A 154 7.58 -1.91 3.97
N CYS A 155 8.52 -0.97 4.16
CA CYS A 155 8.24 0.36 4.67
C CYS A 155 9.20 1.37 4.05
N THR A 156 8.77 2.63 3.98
CA THR A 156 9.59 3.76 3.54
C THR A 156 9.38 4.95 4.45
N ARG A 157 10.45 5.72 4.67
CA ARG A 157 10.34 7.10 5.18
C ARG A 157 11.20 8.01 4.34
N CYS A 158 10.68 9.20 4.08
CA CYS A 158 11.32 10.24 3.31
C CYS A 158 11.29 11.55 4.09
N ARG A 159 12.36 12.32 3.95
CA ARG A 159 12.50 13.62 4.61
C ARG A 159 13.38 14.53 3.78
N ASP A 160 13.19 15.83 3.98
CA ASP A 160 14.16 16.82 3.51
C ASP A 160 15.49 16.56 4.22
N ARG A 161 16.57 16.43 3.46
CA ARG A 161 17.88 16.05 3.96
C ARG A 161 18.51 17.11 4.87
N VAL A 162 18.20 18.39 4.66
CA VAL A 162 18.80 19.50 5.41
C VAL A 162 18.10 19.70 6.76
N THR A 163 16.78 19.74 6.76
CA THR A 163 15.93 20.03 7.91
C THR A 163 15.49 18.77 8.64
N HIS A 164 15.58 17.61 7.99
CA HIS A 164 14.97 16.35 8.41
C HIS A 164 13.46 16.42 8.62
N TYR A 165 12.80 17.45 8.07
CA TYR A 165 11.35 17.54 8.09
C TYR A 165 10.75 16.48 7.18
N HIS A 166 9.60 15.96 7.60
CA HIS A 166 8.83 15.01 6.82
C HIS A 166 8.58 15.57 5.42
N TYR A 167 8.76 14.74 4.38
CA TYR A 167 8.72 15.20 2.98
C TYR A 167 7.46 16.04 2.69
N TYR A 168 6.29 15.57 3.12
CA TYR A 168 5.02 16.29 2.96
C TYR A 168 5.01 17.73 3.50
N ALA A 169 5.77 18.03 4.56
CA ALA A 169 5.80 19.35 5.19
C ALA A 169 6.59 20.40 4.40
N THR A 170 7.32 20.00 3.36
CA THR A 170 8.11 20.91 2.51
C THR A 170 7.25 21.75 1.56
N GLY A 171 6.03 21.29 1.26
CA GLY A 171 5.12 21.90 0.30
C GLY A 171 5.49 21.68 -1.16
N ASP A 172 6.43 20.77 -1.47
CA ASP A 172 6.68 20.35 -2.85
C ASP A 172 5.60 19.37 -3.35
N GLN A 173 5.52 19.25 -4.68
CA GLN A 173 4.69 18.27 -5.36
C GLN A 173 5.53 17.10 -5.88
N TYR A 174 4.93 15.91 -5.88
CA TYR A 174 5.61 14.66 -6.21
C TYR A 174 4.99 13.99 -7.43
N ASN A 175 5.81 13.24 -8.17
CA ASN A 175 5.35 12.49 -9.32
C ASN A 175 4.34 11.41 -8.89
N THR A 176 3.35 11.12 -9.74
CA THR A 176 2.38 10.04 -9.52
C THR A 176 3.09 8.73 -9.17
N ASP A 177 2.58 8.01 -8.18
CA ASP A 177 3.16 6.79 -7.61
C ASP A 177 4.56 6.94 -6.99
N HIS A 178 5.05 8.16 -6.77
CA HIS A 178 6.36 8.45 -6.15
C HIS A 178 6.22 9.43 -4.98
N ASP A 179 5.10 9.37 -4.25
CA ASP A 179 4.76 10.20 -3.09
C ASP A 179 5.29 9.61 -1.77
N CYS A 180 6.58 9.24 -1.73
CA CYS A 180 7.20 8.50 -0.62
C CYS A 180 6.49 7.16 -0.32
N ASN A 181 6.80 6.14 -1.12
CA ASN A 181 6.26 4.80 -0.90
C ASN A 181 7.34 3.71 -1.01
N TRP A 182 7.00 2.51 -0.55
CA TRP A 182 7.89 1.34 -0.49
C TRP A 182 8.14 0.66 -1.83
N GLU A 183 7.39 1.01 -2.87
CA GLU A 183 7.51 0.39 -4.20
C GLU A 183 8.41 1.21 -5.10
N ASN A 184 8.24 2.52 -5.11
CA ASN A 184 8.87 3.42 -6.06
C ASN A 184 9.73 4.51 -5.41
N GLY A 185 9.67 4.72 -4.09
CA GLY A 185 10.45 5.74 -3.39
C GLY A 185 9.81 7.13 -3.41
N LEU A 186 10.62 8.18 -3.54
CA LEU A 186 10.20 9.57 -3.62
C LEU A 186 10.80 10.22 -4.87
N VAL A 187 9.98 10.88 -5.69
CA VAL A 187 10.45 11.63 -6.85
C VAL A 187 9.74 12.97 -6.89
N CYS A 188 10.53 14.03 -6.91
CA CYS A 188 10.08 15.38 -7.17
C CYS A 188 10.74 15.85 -8.46
N THR A 189 9.96 16.11 -9.51
CA THR A 189 10.48 16.73 -10.73
C THR A 189 10.19 18.22 -10.77
N THR A 190 11.12 19.02 -11.31
CA THR A 190 10.91 20.47 -11.46
C THR A 190 9.65 20.79 -12.27
N SER A 191 9.26 19.93 -13.22
CA SER A 191 8.03 20.08 -14.01
C SER A 191 6.76 19.88 -13.18
N VAL A 192 6.73 18.88 -12.30
CA VAL A 192 5.59 18.61 -11.41
C VAL A 192 5.53 19.64 -10.28
N ASN A 193 6.67 20.02 -9.72
CA ASN A 193 6.75 20.96 -8.61
C ASN A 193 6.63 22.43 -9.05
N GLY A 194 6.89 22.74 -10.32
CA GLY A 194 6.92 24.11 -10.86
C GLY A 194 8.09 24.96 -10.33
N ARG A 195 8.96 24.39 -9.50
CA ARG A 195 10.16 24.99 -8.91
C ARG A 195 11.17 23.90 -8.60
N THR A 196 12.41 24.30 -8.29
CA THR A 196 13.43 23.36 -7.80
C THR A 196 12.94 22.67 -6.53
N CYS A 197 13.06 21.35 -6.53
CA CYS A 197 12.72 20.51 -5.40
C CYS A 197 13.63 20.76 -4.20
N LYS A 198 13.14 20.41 -3.02
CA LYS A 198 14.03 20.13 -1.89
C LYS A 198 14.92 18.93 -2.18
N ASP A 199 16.00 18.88 -1.42
CA ASP A 199 16.94 17.76 -1.36
C ASP A 199 16.34 16.71 -0.43
N TYR A 200 15.98 15.55 -0.96
CA TYR A 200 15.34 14.49 -0.19
C TYR A 200 16.26 13.32 0.05
N GLU A 201 16.04 12.67 1.18
CA GLU A 201 16.63 11.37 1.46
C GLU A 201 15.56 10.37 1.90
N VAL A 202 15.77 9.11 1.55
CA VAL A 202 14.82 8.02 1.77
C VAL A 202 15.48 6.85 2.47
N ASN A 203 14.77 6.22 3.40
CA ASN A 203 15.18 4.92 3.94
C ASN A 203 14.07 3.89 3.82
N PHE A 204 14.48 2.64 3.76
CA PHE A 204 13.58 1.53 3.53
C PHE A 204 13.74 0.50 4.65
N LYS A 205 12.63 -0.09 5.08
CA LYS A 205 12.68 -1.24 5.98
C LYS A 205 12.64 -2.51 5.16
N CYS A 206 13.73 -3.24 5.17
CA CYS A 206 13.81 -4.51 4.48
C CYS A 206 13.22 -5.62 5.34
N PRO A 207 12.45 -6.55 4.76
CA PRO A 207 11.91 -7.68 5.49
C PRO A 207 13.04 -8.55 6.03
N ASN A 208 13.00 -8.90 7.33
CA ASN A 208 13.69 -10.10 7.77
C ASN A 208 12.81 -11.26 7.34
N ILE A 209 13.19 -11.95 6.26
CA ILE A 209 12.48 -13.14 5.79
C ILE A 209 12.77 -14.30 6.76
N GLY A 210 12.22 -14.16 7.98
CA GLY A 210 12.07 -15.22 8.95
C GLY A 210 10.74 -15.90 8.69
N THR A 211 10.78 -17.19 8.41
CA THR A 211 9.65 -18.04 8.10
C THR A 211 8.71 -18.16 9.30
N CYS A 212 7.77 -17.24 9.46
CA CYS A 212 6.58 -17.55 10.24
C CYS A 212 5.65 -18.44 9.39
N LEU A 213 6.08 -19.69 9.17
CA LEU A 213 5.33 -20.76 8.47
C LEU A 213 3.97 -21.06 9.12
N ALA A 214 3.72 -20.51 10.31
CA ALA A 214 2.49 -20.70 11.08
C ALA A 214 1.45 -19.57 10.90
N CYS A 215 1.78 -18.42 10.29
CA CYS A 215 0.86 -17.28 10.18
C CYS A 215 0.59 -16.77 8.77
N ALA A 216 1.26 -17.33 7.75
CA ALA A 216 0.99 -17.01 6.37
C ALA A 216 1.51 -18.12 5.43
N LYS A 217 0.82 -18.34 4.31
CA LYS A 217 1.20 -19.31 3.28
C LYS A 217 1.07 -18.72 1.89
N TRP A 218 2.07 -19.00 1.05
CA TRP A 218 1.98 -18.71 -0.36
C TRP A 218 0.95 -19.64 -1.02
N THR A 219 0.08 -19.07 -1.85
CA THR A 219 -0.72 -19.85 -2.78
C THR A 219 0.19 -20.57 -3.80
N PRO A 220 -0.32 -21.60 -4.49
CA PRO A 220 0.23 -21.99 -5.78
C PRO A 220 0.29 -20.78 -6.74
N TRP A 221 1.14 -20.89 -7.77
CA TRP A 221 1.10 -19.94 -8.88
C TRP A 221 -0.24 -20.06 -9.61
N MET A 222 -0.79 -18.90 -9.96
CA MET A 222 -2.07 -18.71 -10.60
C MET A 222 -1.86 -17.94 -11.89
N ASP A 223 -2.48 -18.43 -12.93
CA ASP A 223 -2.54 -17.90 -14.29
C ASP A 223 -4.00 -18.10 -14.70
N ARG A 224 -4.79 -17.06 -14.48
CA ARG A 224 -6.24 -17.01 -14.70
C ARG A 224 -6.60 -16.32 -16.01
N ASP A 225 -5.71 -15.51 -16.59
CA ASP A 225 -5.94 -14.80 -17.84
C ASP A 225 -4.75 -14.98 -18.80
N ASP A 226 -4.89 -15.88 -19.79
CA ASP A 226 -3.90 -15.99 -20.86
C ASP A 226 -3.92 -14.72 -21.75
N PRO A 227 -2.79 -14.29 -22.35
CA PRO A 227 -2.69 -13.08 -23.19
C PRO A 227 -3.42 -13.17 -24.55
N SER A 228 -4.37 -14.09 -24.70
CA SER A 228 -5.11 -14.38 -25.93
C SER A 228 -6.10 -13.28 -26.37
N GLY A 229 -6.15 -12.16 -25.65
CA GLY A 229 -6.91 -10.94 -25.98
C GLY A 229 -6.05 -9.66 -25.95
N ASP A 230 -6.64 -8.55 -25.49
CA ASP A 230 -5.98 -7.23 -25.43
C ASP A 230 -5.17 -6.97 -24.14
N ARG A 231 -5.08 -7.97 -23.24
CA ARG A 231 -4.46 -7.84 -21.91
C ARG A 231 -4.12 -9.20 -21.30
N ASP A 232 -3.36 -9.16 -20.22
CA ASP A 232 -3.18 -10.24 -19.25
C ASP A 232 -3.42 -9.65 -17.85
N ALA A 233 -4.40 -10.17 -17.11
CA ALA A 233 -4.90 -9.59 -15.88
C ALA A 233 -5.17 -10.60 -14.76
N GLU A 234 -4.27 -10.62 -13.78
CA GLU A 234 -4.40 -11.33 -12.50
C GLU A 234 -4.95 -10.42 -11.39
N HIS A 235 -6.13 -9.82 -11.64
CA HIS A 235 -6.73 -8.78 -10.79
C HIS A 235 -7.36 -9.33 -9.49
N VAL A 236 -7.04 -8.69 -8.37
CA VAL A 236 -7.65 -8.93 -7.04
C VAL A 236 -8.66 -7.85 -6.72
N GLY A 237 -9.94 -8.21 -6.56
CA GLY A 237 -11.01 -7.23 -6.30
C GLY A 237 -12.41 -7.87 -6.20
N PRO A 238 -13.46 -7.09 -5.86
CA PRO A 238 -14.84 -7.59 -5.81
C PRO A 238 -15.36 -8.12 -7.16
N THR A 239 -14.89 -7.55 -8.26
CA THR A 239 -15.15 -8.02 -9.63
C THR A 239 -14.06 -8.98 -10.17
N GLY A 240 -13.00 -9.21 -9.37
CA GLY A 240 -11.89 -10.12 -9.64
C GLY A 240 -11.95 -11.38 -8.79
N PHE A 241 -10.80 -11.89 -8.34
CA PHE A 241 -10.71 -13.05 -7.43
C PHE A 241 -10.15 -12.63 -6.07
N ASN A 242 -10.59 -13.31 -4.99
CA ASN A 242 -9.95 -13.23 -3.69
C ASN A 242 -9.09 -14.49 -3.47
N PRO A 243 -7.76 -14.40 -3.49
CA PRO A 243 -6.88 -15.56 -3.34
C PRO A 243 -6.72 -16.06 -1.90
N CYS A 244 -7.26 -15.33 -0.92
CA CYS A 244 -7.06 -15.56 0.51
C CYS A 244 -8.37 -15.81 1.28
N SER A 245 -9.35 -16.45 0.64
CA SER A 245 -10.61 -16.88 1.27
C SER A 245 -11.37 -15.77 2.03
N GLY A 246 -11.41 -14.56 1.48
CA GLY A 246 -12.10 -13.39 2.07
C GLY A 246 -11.20 -12.49 2.91
N HIS A 247 -9.90 -12.77 2.99
CA HIS A 247 -8.89 -11.90 3.60
C HIS A 247 -8.12 -11.11 2.55
N GLU A 248 -7.48 -10.03 2.98
CA GLU A 248 -6.53 -9.30 2.14
C GLU A 248 -5.25 -10.12 1.94
N PRO A 249 -4.70 -10.16 0.72
CA PRO A 249 -3.36 -10.68 0.50
C PRO A 249 -2.30 -9.82 1.18
N ILE A 250 -1.33 -10.46 1.84
CA ILE A 250 -0.24 -9.79 2.56
C ILE A 250 0.86 -9.37 1.58
N ASP A 251 1.20 -10.24 0.64
CA ASP A 251 2.25 -10.02 -0.35
C ASP A 251 1.89 -10.69 -1.69
N ILE A 252 2.58 -10.33 -2.76
CA ILE A 252 2.39 -10.87 -4.11
C ILE A 252 3.73 -11.04 -4.80
N GLN A 253 3.82 -12.07 -5.64
CA GLN A 253 4.91 -12.23 -6.60
C GLN A 253 4.32 -12.42 -7.98
N CYS A 254 4.93 -11.79 -8.98
CA CYS A 254 4.51 -11.85 -10.38
C CYS A 254 5.72 -12.15 -11.26
N ARG A 255 5.54 -13.06 -12.21
CA ARG A 255 6.59 -13.44 -13.16
C ARG A 255 5.96 -13.91 -14.46
N THR A 256 6.73 -13.90 -15.53
CA THR A 256 6.29 -14.51 -16.78
C THR A 256 6.22 -16.02 -16.62
N ARG A 257 5.16 -16.61 -17.16
CA ARG A 257 4.93 -18.04 -17.15
C ARG A 257 5.92 -18.78 -18.04
N GLY A 258 6.34 -19.95 -17.60
CA GLY A 258 7.25 -20.84 -18.34
C GLY A 258 8.74 -20.52 -18.20
N ASN A 259 9.16 -19.26 -18.27
CA ASN A 259 10.56 -18.84 -18.11
C ASN A 259 10.87 -18.11 -16.79
N ASN A 260 9.85 -17.80 -15.98
CA ASN A 260 9.95 -17.29 -14.62
C ASN A 260 10.70 -15.95 -14.49
N VAL A 261 10.68 -15.10 -15.52
CA VAL A 261 11.31 -13.77 -15.47
C VAL A 261 10.46 -12.87 -14.57
N PRO A 262 11.03 -12.26 -13.52
CA PRO A 262 10.31 -11.28 -12.70
C PRO A 262 9.74 -10.15 -13.55
N TRP A 263 8.52 -9.72 -13.27
CA TRP A 263 7.81 -8.72 -14.09
C TRP A 263 8.60 -7.41 -14.26
N GLU A 264 9.34 -6.98 -13.23
CA GLU A 264 10.17 -5.78 -13.26
C GLU A 264 11.35 -5.85 -14.25
N LEU A 265 11.71 -7.05 -14.71
CA LEU A 265 12.82 -7.27 -15.65
C LEU A 265 12.34 -7.50 -17.09
N THR A 266 11.02 -7.50 -17.34
CA THR A 266 10.48 -7.78 -18.68
C THR A 266 10.54 -6.58 -19.61
N GLY A 267 10.62 -5.36 -19.05
CA GLY A 267 10.57 -4.10 -19.79
C GLY A 267 9.16 -3.74 -20.31
N GLN A 268 8.12 -4.48 -19.91
CA GLN A 268 6.73 -4.18 -20.29
C GLN A 268 6.14 -3.08 -19.41
N VAL A 269 5.26 -2.26 -19.99
CA VAL A 269 4.54 -1.21 -19.27
C VAL A 269 3.40 -1.84 -18.49
N ILE A 270 3.58 -2.01 -17.18
CA ILE A 270 2.59 -2.67 -16.33
C ILE A 270 1.67 -1.63 -15.68
N LYS A 271 0.36 -1.79 -15.89
CA LYS A 271 -0.68 -0.89 -15.38
C LYS A 271 -0.90 -1.08 -13.88
N VAL A 272 -1.05 -2.32 -13.42
CA VAL A 272 -1.10 -2.66 -11.99
C VAL A 272 0.17 -3.42 -11.64
N LYS A 273 1.09 -2.73 -10.96
CA LYS A 273 2.50 -3.14 -10.74
C LYS A 273 2.68 -4.20 -9.65
N CYS A 274 2.03 -5.35 -9.81
CA CYS A 274 2.18 -6.50 -8.89
C CYS A 274 1.96 -6.08 -7.43
N THR A 275 0.75 -5.66 -7.07
CA THR A 275 0.39 -5.23 -5.72
C THR A 275 -0.54 -6.25 -5.05
N PRO A 276 -0.44 -6.54 -3.74
CA PRO A 276 -1.32 -7.52 -3.09
C PRO A 276 -2.80 -7.12 -3.13
N SER A 277 -3.09 -5.82 -3.07
CA SER A 277 -4.44 -5.26 -3.05
C SER A 277 -5.15 -5.29 -4.41
N GLU A 278 -4.40 -5.20 -5.51
CA GLU A 278 -4.94 -5.03 -6.87
C GLU A 278 -4.44 -6.10 -7.85
N GLY A 279 -3.47 -6.93 -7.46
CA GLY A 279 -2.94 -7.99 -8.30
C GLY A 279 -1.94 -7.51 -9.34
N PHE A 280 -2.08 -7.98 -10.57
CA PHE A 280 -1.19 -7.64 -11.68
C PHE A 280 -1.99 -7.43 -12.96
N VAL A 281 -1.69 -6.39 -13.73
CA VAL A 281 -2.37 -6.10 -15.00
C VAL A 281 -1.40 -5.53 -16.01
N CYS A 282 -1.29 -6.21 -17.15
CA CYS A 282 -0.67 -5.70 -18.36
C CYS A 282 -1.76 -5.47 -19.42
N GLU A 283 -1.73 -4.32 -20.10
CA GLU A 283 -2.62 -4.03 -21.24
C GLU A 283 -1.80 -3.86 -22.52
N ASN A 284 -2.20 -4.53 -23.62
CA ASN A 284 -1.49 -4.47 -24.91
C ASN A 284 -1.43 -3.02 -25.45
N ARG A 285 -2.49 -2.24 -25.22
CA ARG A 285 -2.56 -0.83 -25.66
C ARG A 285 -1.54 0.09 -24.98
N ASP A 286 -1.05 -0.29 -23.80
CA ASP A 286 -0.07 0.48 -23.05
C ASP A 286 1.37 0.10 -23.47
N GLN A 287 1.53 -0.99 -24.23
CA GLN A 287 2.84 -1.45 -24.67
C GLN A 287 3.37 -0.66 -25.86
N PRO A 288 4.68 -0.39 -25.91
CA PRO A 288 5.30 0.26 -27.05
C PRO A 288 5.23 -0.61 -28.31
N SER A 289 5.04 0.04 -29.46
CA SER A 289 5.21 -0.55 -30.80
C SER A 289 4.37 -1.80 -31.10
N GLY A 290 3.14 -1.89 -30.57
CA GLY A 290 2.22 -3.00 -30.85
C GLY A 290 2.69 -4.34 -30.28
N GLN A 291 3.57 -4.32 -29.28
CA GLN A 291 3.88 -5.51 -28.49
C GLN A 291 2.64 -5.97 -27.73
N ASN A 292 2.47 -7.28 -27.61
CA ASN A 292 1.47 -7.86 -26.72
C ASN A 292 2.11 -8.12 -25.36
N CYS A 293 1.29 -8.11 -24.31
CA CYS A 293 1.65 -8.58 -22.99
C CYS A 293 2.23 -10.00 -23.06
N PHE A 294 3.26 -10.25 -22.26
CA PHE A 294 3.69 -11.61 -21.98
C PHE A 294 2.60 -12.31 -21.16
N ASP A 295 2.69 -13.64 -21.12
CA ASP A 295 1.91 -14.50 -20.23
C ASP A 295 2.54 -14.44 -18.83
N TYR A 296 1.79 -13.96 -17.83
CA TYR A 296 2.19 -13.78 -16.45
C TYR A 296 1.42 -14.70 -15.52
N GLU A 297 2.12 -15.20 -14.50
CA GLU A 297 1.51 -15.87 -13.36
C GLU A 297 1.84 -15.13 -12.08
N VAL A 298 0.90 -15.18 -11.13
CA VAL A 298 1.03 -14.57 -9.81
C VAL A 298 0.84 -15.58 -8.69
N ARG A 299 1.40 -15.29 -7.52
CA ARG A 299 1.01 -15.96 -6.27
C ARG A 299 0.93 -14.97 -5.15
N PHE A 300 0.11 -15.25 -4.16
CA PHE A 300 -0.13 -14.37 -3.03
C PHE A 300 0.27 -15.03 -1.72
N LEU A 301 0.77 -14.22 -0.80
CA LEU A 301 0.96 -14.63 0.58
C LEU A 301 -0.33 -14.32 1.34
N CYS A 302 -1.02 -15.37 1.77
CA CYS A 302 -2.27 -15.26 2.53
C CYS A 302 -2.03 -15.54 4.02
N PRO A 303 -2.81 -14.95 4.94
CA PRO A 303 -2.78 -15.28 6.36
C PRO A 303 -3.19 -16.75 6.64
#